data_AF-A0A8S3HG11-F1
#
_entry.id   AF-A0A8S3HG11-F1
#
_cell.length_a   1.000
_cell.length_b   1.000
_cell.length_c   1.000
_cell.angle_alpha   90.00
_cell.angle_beta   90.00
_cell.angle_gamma   90.00
#
_symmetry.space_group_name_H-M   'P 1'
#
loop_
_entity.id
_entity.type
_entity.pdbx_description
1 polymer ?
#
loop_
_entity_poly.entity_id
_entity_poly.type
_entity_poly.pdbx_seq_one_letter_code
_entity_poly.pdbx_strand_id
1 'polypeptide(L)'
;NKIQDISLKCQSISTLIDVLLVHGLDFFTSLNLTTSQFIEQYLSNLFSDRNIEIKHTIVFGLIKLFLSSRLEPTVSLLKIILDYRFSNDYRPIDQHQRDDITSFFYFFTHLSISNVLLIEEITFDLVSRCLPFVSDNSTMAYRSIF
;
A
#
# COMPACT_ATOMS: atom_id res chain seq x y z
N ASN A 1 3.66 -13.10 -24.73
CA ASN A 1 2.89 -13.77 -23.67
C ASN A 1 3.19 -13.23 -22.27
N LYS A 2 4.39 -13.37 -21.68
CA LYS A 2 4.65 -12.87 -20.29
C LYS A 2 4.40 -11.37 -20.07
N ILE A 3 4.76 -10.50 -21.02
CA ILE A 3 4.54 -9.04 -20.91
C ILE A 3 3.04 -8.68 -20.99
N GLN A 4 2.28 -9.37 -21.85
CA GLN A 4 0.83 -9.15 -21.99
C GLN A 4 0.05 -9.57 -20.72
N ASP A 5 0.50 -10.63 -20.05
CA ASP A 5 -0.12 -11.13 -18.81
C ASP A 5 0.04 -10.13 -17.65
N ILE A 6 1.22 -9.49 -17.51
CA ILE A 6 1.45 -8.43 -16.53
C ILE A 6 0.52 -7.24 -16.78
N SER A 7 0.47 -6.78 -18.04
CA SER A 7 -0.38 -5.65 -18.42
C SER A 7 -1.86 -5.91 -18.10
N LEU A 8 -2.36 -7.12 -18.38
CA LEU A 8 -3.73 -7.52 -18.08
C LEU A 8 -4.00 -7.54 -16.57
N LYS A 9 -3.08 -8.04 -15.76
CA LYS A 9 -3.20 -8.03 -14.29
C LYS A 9 -3.25 -6.60 -13.75
N CYS A 10 -2.33 -5.73 -14.17
CA CYS A 10 -2.34 -4.32 -13.75
C CYS A 10 -3.63 -3.61 -14.16
N GLN A 11 -4.12 -3.85 -15.39
CA GLN A 11 -5.40 -3.30 -15.84
C GLN A 11 -6.57 -3.77 -14.98
N SER A 12 -6.63 -5.08 -14.69
CA SER A 12 -7.70 -5.66 -13.87
C SER A 12 -7.70 -5.09 -12.44
N ILE A 13 -6.52 -4.91 -11.85
CA ILE A 13 -6.37 -4.30 -10.51
C ILE A 13 -6.80 -2.83 -10.55
N SER A 14 -6.36 -2.05 -11.54
CA SER A 14 -6.77 -0.66 -11.71
C SER A 14 -8.29 -0.53 -11.87
N THR A 15 -8.92 -1.37 -12.70
CA THR A 15 -10.38 -1.38 -12.86
C THR A 15 -11.09 -1.70 -11.55
N LEU A 16 -10.59 -2.67 -10.78
CA LEU A 16 -11.14 -2.99 -9.46
C LEU A 16 -11.05 -1.78 -8.50
N ILE A 17 -9.90 -1.10 -8.47
CA ILE A 17 -9.70 0.11 -7.66
C ILE A 17 -10.68 1.21 -8.10
N ASP A 18 -10.83 1.43 -9.40
CA ASP A 18 -11.74 2.45 -9.93
C ASP A 18 -13.20 2.16 -9.55
N VAL A 19 -13.62 0.89 -9.66
CA VAL A 19 -14.96 0.45 -9.20
C VAL A 19 -15.14 0.74 -7.72
N LEU A 20 -14.16 0.41 -6.88
CA LEU A 20 -14.19 0.69 -5.44
C LEU A 20 -14.18 2.20 -5.14
N LEU A 21 -13.48 3.01 -5.93
CA LEU A 21 -13.46 4.47 -5.76
C LEU A 21 -14.83 5.10 -6.05
N VAL A 22 -15.50 4.62 -7.10
CA VAL A 22 -16.81 5.14 -7.52
C VAL A 22 -17.92 4.61 -6.63
N HIS A 23 -17.97 3.30 -6.41
CA HIS A 23 -19.12 2.62 -5.78
C HIS A 23 -18.89 2.25 -4.31
N GLY A 24 -17.67 2.39 -3.78
CA GLY A 24 -17.34 1.90 -2.45
C GLY A 24 -17.48 0.39 -2.32
N LEU A 25 -17.60 -0.08 -1.07
CA LEU A 25 -17.78 -1.50 -0.76
C LEU A 25 -19.22 -2.00 -1.03
N ASP A 26 -20.17 -1.09 -1.26
CA ASP A 26 -21.58 -1.39 -1.50
C ASP A 26 -21.80 -2.21 -2.78
N PHE A 27 -20.90 -2.08 -3.75
CA PHE A 27 -20.91 -2.91 -4.94
C PHE A 27 -20.85 -4.41 -4.61
N PHE A 28 -20.07 -4.78 -3.59
CA PHE A 28 -19.86 -6.18 -3.21
C PHE A 28 -20.85 -6.68 -2.15
N THR A 29 -21.46 -5.80 -1.36
CA THR A 29 -22.55 -6.21 -0.46
C THR A 29 -23.74 -6.73 -1.25
N SER A 30 -23.98 -6.19 -2.46
CA SER A 30 -24.95 -6.74 -3.42
C SER A 30 -24.61 -8.17 -3.90
N LEU A 31 -23.37 -8.62 -3.70
CA LEU A 31 -22.85 -9.93 -4.09
C LEU A 31 -22.69 -10.92 -2.92
N ASN A 32 -23.16 -10.58 -1.70
CA ASN A 32 -23.03 -11.41 -0.48
C ASN A 32 -21.58 -11.78 -0.10
N LEU A 33 -20.60 -10.96 -0.46
CA LEU A 33 -19.20 -11.16 -0.05
C LEU A 33 -18.90 -10.33 1.21
N THR A 34 -18.17 -10.88 2.18
CA THR A 34 -17.60 -10.11 3.30
C THR A 34 -16.50 -9.21 2.75
N THR A 35 -16.89 -8.01 2.33
CA THR A 35 -16.19 -7.20 1.34
C THR A 35 -14.76 -6.81 1.72
N SER A 36 -14.55 -6.38 2.97
CA SER A 36 -13.24 -5.92 3.44
C SER A 36 -12.22 -7.06 3.50
N GLN A 37 -12.63 -8.21 4.03
CA GLN A 37 -11.77 -9.40 4.13
C GLN A 37 -11.43 -9.97 2.75
N PHE A 38 -12.38 -9.96 1.82
CA PHE A 38 -12.12 -10.40 0.45
C PHE A 38 -11.09 -9.52 -0.25
N ILE A 39 -11.24 -8.19 -0.16
CA ILE A 39 -10.29 -7.24 -0.75
C ILE A 39 -8.91 -7.40 -0.10
N GLU A 40 -8.86 -7.51 1.23
CA GLU A 40 -7.61 -7.72 1.95
C GLU A 40 -6.92 -9.02 1.50
N GLN A 41 -7.65 -10.13 1.41
CA GLN A 41 -7.10 -11.41 0.98
C GLN A 41 -6.68 -11.37 -0.50
N TYR A 42 -7.49 -10.78 -1.37
CA TYR A 42 -7.22 -10.70 -2.80
C TYR A 42 -5.98 -9.85 -3.10
N LEU A 43 -5.91 -8.66 -2.52
CA LEU A 43 -4.76 -7.76 -2.70
C LEU A 43 -3.50 -8.32 -2.06
N SER A 44 -3.59 -8.94 -0.88
CA SER A 44 -2.44 -9.61 -0.24
C SER A 44 -1.91 -10.75 -1.11
N ASN A 45 -2.81 -11.57 -1.68
CA ASN A 45 -2.42 -12.65 -2.59
C ASN A 45 -1.75 -12.12 -3.86
N LEU A 46 -2.30 -11.07 -4.46
CA LEU A 46 -1.69 -10.47 -5.65
C LEU A 46 -0.36 -9.78 -5.36
N PHE A 47 -0.17 -9.24 -4.17
CA PHE A 47 1.08 -8.63 -3.75
C PHE A 47 2.24 -9.64 -3.61
N SER A 48 1.92 -10.93 -3.48
CA SER A 48 2.92 -12.01 -3.53
C SER A 48 3.55 -12.22 -4.93
N ASP A 49 2.97 -11.62 -5.98
CA ASP A 49 3.58 -11.61 -7.31
C ASP A 49 4.93 -10.87 -7.25
N ARG A 50 5.96 -11.42 -7.89
CA ARG A 50 7.31 -10.84 -7.89
C ARG A 50 7.41 -9.60 -8.78
N ASN A 51 6.36 -9.27 -9.53
CA ASN A 51 6.37 -8.15 -10.44
C ASN A 51 6.15 -6.81 -9.72
N ILE A 52 7.13 -5.91 -9.83
CA ILE A 52 7.09 -4.59 -9.18
C ILE A 52 5.95 -3.70 -9.69
N GLU A 53 5.55 -3.83 -10.96
CA GLU A 53 4.48 -3.04 -11.58
C GLU A 53 3.12 -3.40 -10.97
N ILE A 54 2.88 -4.70 -10.74
CA ILE A 54 1.66 -5.18 -10.06
C ILE A 54 1.62 -4.65 -8.63
N LYS A 55 2.74 -4.78 -7.89
CA LYS A 55 2.85 -4.26 -6.52
C LYS A 55 2.61 -2.74 -6.48
N HIS A 56 3.18 -2.00 -7.42
CA HIS A 56 2.97 -0.56 -7.57
C HIS A 56 1.48 -0.24 -7.75
N THR A 57 0.81 -0.90 -8.70
CA THR A 57 -0.63 -0.68 -8.96
C THR A 57 -1.47 -0.94 -7.72
N ILE A 58 -1.18 -2.02 -6.98
CA ILE A 58 -1.87 -2.35 -5.72
C ILE A 58 -1.65 -1.26 -4.67
N VAL A 59 -0.40 -0.85 -4.43
CA VAL A 59 -0.03 0.09 -3.35
C VAL A 59 -0.64 1.46 -3.58
N PHE A 60 -0.48 2.02 -4.78
CA PHE A 60 -1.09 3.32 -5.10
C PHE A 60 -2.61 3.24 -5.19
N GLY A 61 -3.15 2.06 -5.51
CA GLY A 61 -4.58 1.77 -5.39
C GLY A 61 -5.09 1.87 -3.97
N LEU A 62 -4.44 1.17 -3.04
CA LEU A 62 -4.75 1.19 -1.61
C LEU A 62 -4.68 2.61 -1.05
N ILE A 63 -3.61 3.35 -1.38
CA ILE A 63 -3.46 4.76 -0.97
C ILE A 63 -4.66 5.59 -1.41
N LYS A 64 -5.09 5.48 -2.68
CA LYS A 64 -6.28 6.19 -3.19
C LYS A 64 -7.55 5.79 -2.43
N LEU A 65 -7.75 4.51 -2.17
CA LEU A 65 -8.93 4.02 -1.47
C LEU A 65 -8.97 4.50 0.00
N PHE A 66 -7.83 4.57 0.67
CA PHE A 66 -7.72 5.09 2.03
C PHE A 66 -7.96 6.59 2.09
N LEU A 67 -7.32 7.37 1.22
CA LEU A 67 -7.49 8.83 1.20
C LEU A 67 -8.91 9.25 0.81
N SER A 68 -9.62 8.42 0.03
CA SER A 68 -11.03 8.64 -0.33
C SER A 68 -12.03 8.05 0.67
N SER A 69 -11.56 7.44 1.77
CA SER A 69 -12.39 6.75 2.76
C SER A 69 -13.30 5.66 2.17
N ARG A 70 -12.89 5.05 1.05
CA ARG A 70 -13.64 3.99 0.35
C ARG A 70 -13.29 2.59 0.84
N LEU A 71 -12.13 2.45 1.48
CA LEU A 71 -11.69 1.24 2.14
C LEU A 71 -11.14 1.62 3.51
N GLU A 72 -11.58 0.91 4.55
CA GLU A 72 -11.03 1.11 5.89
C GLU A 72 -9.61 0.53 5.94
N PRO A 73 -8.62 1.29 6.42
CA PRO A 73 -7.25 0.81 6.56
C PRO A 73 -7.16 -0.26 7.65
N THR A 74 -6.45 -1.34 7.36
CA THR A 74 -6.09 -2.38 8.34
C THR A 74 -4.57 -2.49 8.46
N VAL A 75 -4.10 -3.02 9.58
CA VAL A 75 -2.66 -3.27 9.82
C VAL A 75 -2.04 -4.09 8.68
N SER A 76 -2.73 -5.13 8.21
CA SER A 76 -2.25 -5.98 7.12
C SER A 76 -2.08 -5.19 5.82
N LEU A 77 -3.06 -4.35 5.47
CA LEU A 77 -2.99 -3.55 4.24
C LEU A 77 -1.94 -2.44 4.33
N LEU A 78 -1.75 -1.83 5.50
CA LEU A 78 -0.68 -0.85 5.72
C LEU A 78 0.70 -1.50 5.61
N LYS A 79 0.85 -2.76 6.08
CA LYS A 79 2.09 -3.52 5.91
C LYS A 79 2.42 -3.79 4.45
N ILE A 80 1.44 -4.00 3.57
CA ILE A 80 1.68 -4.11 2.12
C ILE A 80 2.35 -2.82 1.58
N ILE A 81 1.87 -1.65 2.00
CA ILE A 81 2.44 -0.35 1.58
C ILE A 81 3.89 -0.22 2.10
N LEU A 82 4.15 -0.63 3.35
CA LEU A 82 5.49 -0.63 3.93
C LEU A 82 6.43 -1.63 3.24
N ASP A 83 5.97 -2.86 2.98
CA ASP A 83 6.72 -3.88 2.25
C ASP A 83 7.16 -3.38 0.89
N TYR A 84 6.27 -2.66 0.19
CA TYR A 84 6.61 -2.05 -1.08
C TYR A 84 7.63 -0.92 -0.92
N ARG A 85 7.42 0.01 0.03
CA ARG A 85 8.33 1.15 0.28
C ARG A 85 9.76 0.73 0.58
N PHE A 86 9.93 -0.36 1.33
CA PHE A 86 11.25 -0.87 1.72
C PHE A 86 11.72 -2.04 0.85
N SER A 87 11.01 -2.37 -0.24
CA SER A 87 11.40 -3.47 -1.10
C SER A 87 12.75 -3.17 -1.78
N ASN A 88 13.69 -4.11 -1.62
CA ASN A 88 14.96 -4.13 -2.34
C ASN A 88 14.91 -5.14 -3.50
N ASP A 89 13.74 -5.32 -4.12
CA ASP A 89 13.58 -6.20 -5.28
C ASP A 89 14.50 -5.78 -6.45
N TYR A 90 14.75 -6.70 -7.39
CA TYR A 90 15.66 -6.52 -8.54
C TYR A 90 15.43 -5.25 -9.37
N ARG A 91 14.21 -4.69 -9.33
CA ARG A 91 13.92 -3.33 -9.78
C ARG A 91 13.57 -2.49 -8.55
N PRO A 92 14.48 -1.62 -8.09
CA PRO A 92 14.17 -0.72 -6.98
C PRO A 92 13.05 0.23 -7.40
N ILE A 93 12.15 0.50 -6.46
CA ILE A 93 11.22 1.62 -6.58
C ILE A 93 12.01 2.92 -6.71
N ASP A 94 11.55 3.82 -7.57
CA ASP A 94 12.21 5.11 -7.73
C ASP A 94 12.00 6.02 -6.50
N GLN A 95 12.81 7.07 -6.41
CA GLN A 95 12.77 7.98 -5.27
C GLN A 95 11.44 8.75 -5.17
N HIS A 96 10.84 9.13 -6.30
CA HIS A 96 9.58 9.86 -6.31
C HIS A 96 8.46 9.02 -5.69
N GLN A 97 8.39 7.74 -6.02
CA GLN A 97 7.41 6.82 -5.44
C GLN A 97 7.62 6.63 -3.93
N ARG A 98 8.88 6.59 -3.46
CA ARG A 98 9.19 6.56 -2.02
C ARG A 98 8.69 7.82 -1.32
N ASP A 99 8.89 8.97 -1.95
CA ASP A 99 8.48 10.27 -1.41
C ASP A 99 6.95 10.39 -1.38
N ASP A 100 6.25 9.88 -2.40
CA ASP A 100 4.78 9.81 -2.44
C ASP A 100 4.22 8.96 -1.29
N ILE A 101 4.81 7.78 -1.04
CA ILE A 101 4.37 6.90 0.05
C ILE A 101 4.66 7.53 1.41
N THR A 102 5.81 8.19 1.56
CA THR A 102 6.17 8.91 2.79
C THR A 102 5.18 10.04 3.05
N SER A 103 4.84 10.81 2.02
CA SER A 103 3.82 11.86 2.08
C SER A 103 2.46 11.30 2.44
N PHE A 104 2.07 10.14 1.88
CA PHE A 104 0.85 9.44 2.26
C PHE A 104 0.81 9.14 3.76
N PHE A 105 1.84 8.52 4.34
CA PHE A 105 1.85 8.21 5.77
C PHE A 105 1.75 9.47 6.63
N TYR A 106 2.47 10.54 6.26
CA TYR A 106 2.36 11.83 6.93
C TYR A 106 0.92 12.37 6.90
N PHE A 107 0.29 12.44 5.72
CA PHE A 107 -1.10 12.92 5.64
C PHE A 107 -2.08 11.99 6.37
N PHE A 108 -1.89 10.68 6.23
CA PHE A 108 -2.76 9.65 6.79
C PHE A 108 -2.86 9.75 8.31
N THR A 109 -1.76 9.98 9.03
CA THR A 109 -1.78 10.17 10.49
C THR A 109 -2.47 11.45 10.93
N HIS A 110 -2.57 12.46 10.05
CA HIS A 110 -3.25 13.72 10.36
C HIS A 110 -4.75 13.69 10.06
N LEU A 111 -5.26 12.66 9.37
CA LEU A 111 -6.68 12.56 9.01
C LEU A 111 -7.57 12.14 10.19
N SER A 112 -7.09 11.26 11.08
CA SER A 112 -7.88 10.79 12.22
C SER A 112 -7.01 10.17 13.32
N ILE A 113 -7.52 10.16 14.56
CA ILE A 113 -6.88 9.47 15.70
C ILE A 113 -6.79 7.95 15.43
N SER A 114 -7.82 7.36 14.81
CA SER A 114 -7.81 5.93 14.46
C SER A 114 -6.63 5.57 13.55
N ASN A 115 -6.28 6.46 12.60
CA ASN A 115 -5.13 6.27 11.73
C ASN A 115 -3.81 6.34 12.52
N VAL A 116 -3.70 7.22 13.50
CA VAL A 116 -2.52 7.28 14.40
C VAL A 116 -2.33 5.95 15.12
N LEU A 117 -3.41 5.41 15.71
CA LEU A 117 -3.35 4.11 16.41
C LEU A 117 -2.92 2.97 15.49
N LEU A 118 -3.43 2.93 14.25
CA LEU A 118 -3.00 1.94 13.25
C LEU A 118 -1.51 2.07 12.90
N ILE A 119 -0.98 3.29 12.83
CA ILE A 119 0.45 3.52 12.60
C ILE A 119 1.27 3.12 13.82
N GLU A 120 0.81 3.39 15.04
CA GLU A 120 1.45 2.92 16.28
C GLU A 120 1.60 1.39 16.29
N GLU A 121 0.57 0.66 15.85
CA GLU A 121 0.59 -0.82 15.75
C GLU A 121 1.65 -1.37 14.77
N ILE A 122 2.02 -0.60 13.75
CA ILE A 122 3.08 -0.98 12.79
C ILE A 122 4.40 -0.24 13.02
N THR A 123 4.48 0.64 14.01
CA THR A 123 5.65 1.51 14.25
C THR A 123 6.90 0.69 14.55
N PHE A 124 6.80 -0.39 15.32
CA PHE A 124 7.95 -1.25 15.60
C PHE A 124 8.52 -1.88 14.31
N ASP A 125 7.65 -2.36 13.41
CA ASP A 125 8.04 -2.92 12.12
C ASP A 125 8.68 -1.83 11.23
N LEU A 126 8.09 -0.62 11.22
CA LEU A 126 8.61 0.54 10.50
C LEU A 126 10.01 0.93 10.99
N VAL A 127 10.21 1.05 12.29
CA VAL A 127 11.52 1.36 12.90
C VAL A 127 12.54 0.26 12.58
N SER A 128 12.16 -1.01 12.71
CA SER A 128 13.05 -2.15 12.42
C SER A 128 13.54 -2.13 10.97
N ARG A 129 12.69 -1.72 10.02
CA ARG A 129 13.05 -1.60 8.59
C ARG A 129 13.88 -0.37 8.28
N CYS A 130 13.76 0.68 9.08
CA CYS A 130 14.57 1.89 8.96
C CYS A 130 15.97 1.73 9.55
N LEU A 131 16.16 0.89 10.57
CA LEU A 131 17.44 0.71 11.28
C LEU A 131 18.66 0.48 10.37
N PRO A 132 18.61 -0.36 9.31
CA PRO A 132 19.73 -0.55 8.39
C PRO A 132 20.18 0.72 7.67
N PHE A 133 19.33 1.74 7.59
CA PHE A 133 19.65 3.02 6.95
C PHE A 133 20.24 4.06 7.93
N VAL A 134 20.15 3.82 9.26
CA VAL A 134 20.63 4.74 10.31
C VAL A 134 22.12 4.51 10.64
N SER A 135 22.67 3.33 10.33
CA SER A 135 24.09 3.03 10.55
C SER A 135 25.05 3.77 9.59
N ASP A 136 24.53 4.30 8.49
CA ASP A 136 25.24 5.26 7.64
C ASP A 136 24.80 6.65 8.07
N ASN A 137 25.67 7.42 8.74
CA ASN A 137 25.48 8.78 9.32
C ASN A 137 24.97 9.87 8.33
N SER A 138 23.90 9.62 7.59
CA SER A 138 23.30 10.53 6.64
C SER A 138 21.98 11.02 7.20
N THR A 139 21.76 12.33 7.12
CA THR A 139 20.49 13.03 7.40
C THR A 139 19.27 12.40 6.68
N MET A 140 19.52 11.53 5.71
CA MET A 140 18.55 10.71 4.96
C MET A 140 17.86 9.64 5.81
N ALA A 141 18.54 9.11 6.84
CA ALA A 141 17.96 8.12 7.76
C ALA A 141 16.78 8.70 8.56
N TYR A 142 16.92 9.95 9.00
CA TYR A 142 15.89 10.67 9.75
C TYR A 142 14.66 10.99 8.87
N ARG A 143 14.88 11.36 7.60
CA ARG A 143 13.83 11.56 6.58
C ARG A 143 13.23 10.25 6.04
N SER A 144 13.83 9.11 6.34
CA SER A 144 13.31 7.81 5.93
C SER A 144 12.37 7.21 6.99
N ILE A 145 12.49 7.66 8.24
CA ILE A 145 11.62 7.27 9.37
C ILE A 145 10.35 8.14 9.42
N PHE A 146 10.46 9.42 9.09
CA PHE A 146 9.39 10.43 9.13
C PHE A 146 9.21 11.11 7.79
#